data_AF-A0A7C5CJV2-F1
#
_entry.id   AF-A0A7C5CJV2-F1
#
_cell.length_a   1.000
_cell.length_b   1.000
_cell.length_c   1.000
_cell.angle_alpha   90.00
_cell.angle_beta   90.00
_cell.angle_gamma   90.00
#
_symmetry.space_group_name_H-M   'P 1'
#
loop_
_entity.id
_entity.type
_entity.pdbx_description
1 polymer ?
#
loop_
_entity_poly.entity_id
_entity_poly.type
_entity_poly.pdbx_seq_one_letter_code
_entity_poly.pdbx_strand_id
1 'polypeptide(L)'
;MNIGVVSVSFLLLVVSLAAQADHPPGSARDWLMKMAEAVKTLNYEGFFVYAHNDQLEAMHIIHAADESGERERLVSLNGSAREILRDNNLLTCILPDSQSVVVEKSRPRKYVPEALLGDTRQLEEYYHFLVGGRDRMAGRPARIVAVQPRDQYRYGYRL
;
A
#
# COMPACT_ATOMS: atom_id res chain seq x y z
N MET A 1 49.01 45.66 30.96
CA MET A 1 48.16 46.15 29.86
C MET A 1 48.43 45.28 28.64
N ASN A 2 47.38 44.93 27.91
CA ASN A 2 47.25 43.98 26.79
C ASN A 2 46.81 42.56 27.14
N ILE A 3 45.59 42.31 26.69
CA ILE A 3 44.62 41.29 27.10
C ILE A 3 44.72 40.15 26.08
N GLY A 4 44.77 38.90 26.57
CA GLY A 4 44.84 37.70 25.75
C GLY A 4 43.55 37.50 24.94
N VAL A 5 43.71 37.26 23.65
CA VAL A 5 42.62 36.83 22.77
C VAL A 5 42.49 35.32 22.92
N VAL A 6 41.52 34.88 23.73
CA VAL A 6 41.10 33.47 23.79
C VAL A 6 40.20 33.22 22.58
N SER A 7 40.76 32.55 21.57
CA SER A 7 39.99 32.08 20.42
C SER A 7 39.17 30.86 20.83
N VAL A 8 37.90 31.08 21.17
CA VAL A 8 36.93 30.01 21.43
C VAL A 8 36.49 29.45 20.07
N SER A 9 37.15 28.39 19.63
CA SER A 9 36.70 27.60 18.48
C SER A 9 35.47 26.80 18.87
N PHE A 10 34.28 27.29 18.49
CA PHE A 10 33.02 26.59 18.65
C PHE A 10 32.91 25.52 17.54
N LEU A 11 33.30 24.29 17.86
CA LEU A 11 33.17 23.13 16.97
C LEU A 11 31.68 22.75 16.88
N LEU A 12 31.01 23.25 15.84
CA LEU A 12 29.64 22.87 15.49
C LEU A 12 29.66 21.42 14.96
N LEU A 13 29.46 20.47 15.88
CA LEU A 13 29.26 19.06 15.55
C LEU A 13 27.89 18.90 14.90
N VAL A 14 27.82 19.05 13.58
CA VAL A 14 26.62 18.71 12.79
C VAL A 14 26.52 17.19 12.78
N VAL A 15 25.79 16.64 13.76
CA VAL A 15 25.37 15.24 13.74
C VAL A 15 24.36 15.11 12.61
N SER A 16 24.85 14.74 11.43
CA SER A 16 24.00 14.35 10.30
C SER A 16 23.33 13.05 10.69
N LEU A 17 22.07 13.13 11.13
CA LEU A 17 21.21 11.97 11.29
C LEU A 17 20.86 11.47 9.88
N ALA A 18 21.78 10.72 9.28
CA ALA A 18 21.49 9.98 8.07
C ALA A 18 20.47 8.90 8.45
N ALA A 19 19.19 9.20 8.24
CA ALA A 19 18.17 8.17 8.13
C ALA A 19 18.55 7.31 6.93
N GLN A 20 19.30 6.24 7.18
CA GLN A 20 19.61 5.25 6.17
C GLN A 20 18.29 4.59 5.82
N ALA A 21 17.73 4.94 4.67
CA ALA A 21 16.69 4.12 4.07
C ALA A 21 17.28 2.73 3.89
N ASP A 22 16.64 1.72 4.49
CA ASP A 22 17.08 0.31 4.53
C ASP A 22 17.01 -0.37 3.15
N HIS A 23 16.84 0.43 2.08
CA HIS A 23 16.72 0.02 0.69
C HIS A 23 17.10 1.20 -0.23
N PRO A 24 17.81 0.94 -1.34
CA PRO A 24 18.22 2.00 -2.26
C PRO A 24 17.01 2.59 -3.00
N PRO A 25 17.03 3.90 -3.31
CA PRO A 25 15.98 4.54 -4.11
C PRO A 25 15.76 3.81 -5.44
N GLY A 26 14.50 3.60 -5.81
CA GLY A 26 14.10 2.91 -7.02
C GLY A 26 14.20 1.39 -6.98
N SER A 27 14.60 0.80 -5.84
CA SER A 27 14.51 -0.66 -5.61
C SER A 27 13.07 -1.15 -5.53
N ALA A 28 12.87 -2.47 -5.60
CA ALA A 28 11.53 -3.06 -5.55
C ALA A 28 10.86 -2.78 -4.19
N ARG A 29 11.65 -2.82 -3.10
CA ARG A 29 11.17 -2.47 -1.77
C ARG A 29 10.77 -1.00 -1.64
N ASP A 30 11.53 -0.08 -2.25
CA ASP A 30 11.15 1.34 -2.31
C ASP A 30 9.77 1.51 -2.99
N TRP A 31 9.55 0.83 -4.12
CA TRP A 31 8.26 0.87 -4.81
C TRP A 31 7.11 0.23 -4.01
N LEU A 32 7.36 -0.91 -3.36
CA LEU A 32 6.36 -1.57 -2.51
C LEU A 32 6.00 -0.69 -1.30
N MET A 33 6.98 -0.05 -0.67
CA MET A 33 6.76 0.86 0.45
C MET A 33 5.95 2.09 0.01
N LYS A 34 6.30 2.71 -1.11
CA LYS A 34 5.54 3.83 -1.70
C LYS A 34 4.10 3.43 -2.02
N MET A 35 3.89 2.23 -2.58
CA MET A 35 2.56 1.69 -2.84
C MET A 35 1.78 1.49 -1.53
N ALA A 36 2.40 0.86 -0.54
CA ALA A 36 1.78 0.58 0.76
C ALA A 36 1.36 1.87 1.49
N GLU A 37 2.20 2.90 1.44
CA GLU A 37 1.89 4.22 1.97
C GLU A 37 0.73 4.86 1.19
N ALA A 38 0.83 4.92 -0.15
CA ALA A 38 -0.18 5.55 -0.99
C ALA A 38 -1.58 4.93 -0.83
N VAL A 39 -1.67 3.61 -0.71
CA VAL A 39 -2.95 2.90 -0.49
C VAL A 39 -3.64 3.33 0.80
N LYS A 40 -2.87 3.67 1.85
CA LYS A 40 -3.37 4.00 3.19
C LYS A 40 -3.59 5.49 3.42
N THR A 41 -2.82 6.36 2.76
CA THR A 41 -2.75 7.79 3.12
C THR A 41 -3.37 8.73 2.10
N LEU A 42 -3.48 8.33 0.83
CA LEU A 42 -3.99 9.22 -0.20
C LEU A 42 -5.50 9.16 -0.30
N ASN A 43 -6.12 10.29 -0.60
CA ASN A 43 -7.52 10.34 -1.03
C ASN A 43 -7.59 10.02 -2.53
N TYR A 44 -8.41 9.05 -2.90
CA TYR A 44 -8.57 8.67 -4.30
C TYR A 44 -9.95 8.05 -4.57
N GLU A 45 -10.34 8.13 -5.83
CA GLU A 45 -11.53 7.50 -6.37
C GLU A 45 -11.16 6.84 -7.69
N GLY A 46 -11.75 5.69 -7.98
CA GLY A 46 -11.50 5.03 -9.24
C GLY A 46 -12.34 3.79 -9.48
N PHE A 47 -12.09 3.18 -10.63
CA PHE A 47 -12.76 1.97 -11.06
C PHE A 47 -11.73 0.90 -11.35
N PHE A 48 -12.01 -0.33 -10.96
CA PHE A 48 -11.16 -1.47 -11.27
C PHE A 48 -12.01 -2.71 -11.55
N VAL A 49 -11.40 -3.70 -12.19
CA VAL A 49 -12.00 -5.00 -12.43
C VAL A 49 -11.26 -6.03 -11.60
N TYR A 50 -11.99 -6.81 -10.81
CA TYR A 50 -11.47 -7.97 -10.13
C TYR A 50 -11.86 -9.22 -10.91
N ALA A 51 -10.85 -9.91 -11.44
CA ALA A 51 -11.02 -11.17 -12.16
C ALA A 51 -10.63 -12.32 -11.24
N HIS A 52 -11.55 -13.26 -11.01
CA HIS A 52 -11.24 -14.50 -10.30
C HIS A 52 -11.98 -15.67 -10.94
N ASN A 53 -11.25 -16.75 -11.25
CA ASN A 53 -11.77 -17.86 -12.05
C ASN A 53 -12.41 -17.32 -13.35
N ASP A 54 -13.66 -17.68 -13.62
CA ASP A 54 -14.45 -17.20 -14.78
C ASP A 54 -15.35 -16.00 -14.44
N GLN A 55 -15.14 -15.34 -13.30
CA GLN A 55 -15.94 -14.21 -12.84
C GLN A 55 -15.16 -12.89 -12.98
N LEU A 56 -15.84 -11.88 -13.51
CA LEU A 56 -15.37 -10.51 -13.62
C LEU A 56 -16.30 -9.60 -12.83
N GLU A 57 -15.76 -8.94 -11.80
CA GLU A 57 -16.48 -7.97 -10.99
C GLU A 57 -15.92 -6.56 -11.27
N ALA A 58 -16.77 -5.67 -11.77
CA ALA A 58 -16.44 -4.26 -11.90
C ALA A 58 -16.75 -3.56 -10.58
N MET A 59 -15.79 -2.78 -10.08
CA MET A 59 -15.84 -2.17 -8.75
C MET A 59 -15.57 -0.67 -8.84
N HIS A 60 -16.31 0.11 -8.06
CA HIS A 60 -16.03 1.51 -7.76
C HIS A 60 -15.43 1.61 -6.36
N ILE A 61 -14.29 2.28 -6.24
CA ILE A 61 -13.59 2.53 -4.98
C ILE A 61 -13.56 4.03 -4.68
N ILE A 62 -13.91 4.39 -3.45
CA ILE A 62 -13.71 5.71 -2.89
C ILE A 62 -12.93 5.53 -1.59
N HIS A 63 -11.76 6.16 -1.51
CA HIS A 63 -10.87 6.10 -0.37
C HIS A 63 -10.58 7.49 0.17
N ALA A 64 -10.66 7.64 1.49
CA ALA A 64 -10.30 8.86 2.18
C ALA A 64 -9.49 8.55 3.45
N ALA A 65 -8.42 9.31 3.69
CA ALA A 65 -7.61 9.25 4.89
C ALA A 65 -7.32 10.66 5.42
N ASP A 66 -7.51 10.86 6.72
CA ASP A 66 -7.20 12.09 7.43
C ASP A 66 -6.76 11.79 8.88
N GLU A 67 -6.71 12.82 9.74
CA GLU A 67 -6.34 12.68 11.16
C GLU A 67 -7.29 11.76 11.96
N SER A 68 -8.54 11.59 11.49
CA SER A 68 -9.52 10.68 12.09
C SER A 68 -9.38 9.23 11.63
N GLY A 69 -8.50 8.99 10.64
CA GLY A 69 -8.14 7.67 10.16
C GLY A 69 -8.64 7.39 8.74
N GLU A 70 -8.85 6.11 8.44
CA GLU A 70 -9.05 5.57 7.09
C GLU A 70 -10.51 5.18 6.84
N ARG A 71 -11.09 5.67 5.75
CA ARG A 71 -12.43 5.31 5.28
C ARG A 71 -12.39 4.85 3.85
N GLU A 72 -13.14 3.80 3.55
CA GLU A 72 -13.26 3.25 2.22
C GLU A 72 -14.70 2.81 1.93
N ARG A 73 -15.14 3.06 0.70
CA ARG A 73 -16.38 2.54 0.15
C ARG A 73 -16.06 1.80 -1.14
N LEU A 74 -16.49 0.54 -1.21
CA LEU A 74 -16.44 -0.30 -2.40
C LEU A 74 -17.84 -0.67 -2.83
N VAL A 75 -18.15 -0.44 -4.11
CA VAL A 75 -19.46 -0.75 -4.69
C VAL A 75 -19.27 -1.65 -5.89
N SER A 76 -20.01 -2.76 -5.93
CA SER A 76 -20.08 -3.61 -7.12
C SER A 76 -20.97 -2.96 -8.19
N LEU A 77 -20.47 -2.91 -9.42
CA LEU A 77 -21.11 -2.24 -10.55
C LEU A 77 -21.81 -3.21 -11.50
N ASN A 78 -21.67 -4.52 -11.28
CA ASN A 78 -22.32 -5.55 -12.05
C ASN A 78 -22.77 -6.70 -11.14
N GLY A 79 -23.87 -7.36 -11.52
CA GLY A 79 -24.51 -8.35 -10.66
C GLY A 79 -25.22 -7.69 -9.48
N SER A 80 -25.06 -8.26 -8.28
CA SER A 80 -25.65 -7.71 -7.06
C SER A 80 -24.93 -6.43 -6.64
N ALA A 81 -25.70 -5.39 -6.30
CA ALA A 81 -25.18 -4.11 -5.83
C ALA A 81 -24.64 -4.19 -4.39
N ARG A 82 -23.67 -5.09 -4.16
CA ARG A 82 -23.00 -5.27 -2.89
C ARG A 82 -22.17 -4.04 -2.59
N GLU A 83 -22.21 -3.62 -1.33
CA GLU A 83 -21.45 -2.48 -0.84
C GLU A 83 -20.64 -2.89 0.38
N ILE A 84 -19.36 -2.49 0.39
CA ILE A 84 -18.47 -2.69 1.52
C ILE A 84 -18.03 -1.31 1.99
N LEU A 85 -18.37 -1.00 3.23
CA LEU A 85 -17.97 0.21 3.93
C LEU A 85 -16.94 -0.17 4.98
N ARG A 86 -15.80 0.52 4.96
CA ARG A 86 -14.78 0.43 5.98
C ARG A 86 -14.62 1.79 6.61
N ASP A 87 -14.72 1.83 7.92
CA ASP A 87 -14.38 2.98 8.74
C ASP A 87 -13.43 2.48 9.83
N ASN A 88 -12.14 2.75 9.63
CA ASN A 88 -11.07 2.30 10.50
C ASN A 88 -11.14 0.78 10.77
N ASN A 89 -11.53 0.44 12.00
CA ASN A 89 -11.60 -0.92 12.50
C ASN A 89 -12.99 -1.57 12.36
N LEU A 90 -13.94 -0.89 11.73
CA LEU A 90 -15.29 -1.37 11.49
C LEU A 90 -15.51 -1.64 9.99
N LEU A 91 -16.06 -2.81 9.67
CA LEU A 91 -16.46 -3.20 8.33
C LEU A 91 -17.96 -3.46 8.31
N THR A 92 -18.66 -2.82 7.39
CA THR A 92 -20.08 -3.05 7.13
C THR A 92 -20.24 -3.54 5.70
N CYS A 93 -20.81 -4.73 5.52
CA CYS A 93 -21.14 -5.30 4.22
C CYS A 93 -22.66 -5.29 4.02
N ILE A 94 -23.13 -4.63 2.98
CA ILE A 94 -24.53 -4.61 2.57
C ILE A 94 -24.68 -5.60 1.41
N LEU A 95 -25.50 -6.63 1.60
CA LEU A 95 -25.67 -7.75 0.68
C LEU A 95 -27.14 -7.83 0.22
N PRO A 96 -27.50 -7.20 -0.91
CA PRO A 96 -28.88 -7.16 -1.38
C PRO A 96 -29.48 -8.53 -1.67
N ASP A 97 -28.71 -9.45 -2.26
CA ASP A 97 -29.19 -10.78 -2.66
C ASP A 97 -29.69 -11.61 -1.47
N SER A 98 -29.06 -11.43 -0.30
CA SER A 98 -29.41 -12.10 0.94
C SER A 98 -30.22 -11.22 1.90
N GLN A 99 -30.60 -10.01 1.47
CA GLN A 99 -31.29 -9.00 2.29
C GLN A 99 -30.65 -8.82 3.68
N SER A 100 -29.32 -8.81 3.72
CA SER A 100 -28.58 -8.83 4.99
C SER A 100 -27.53 -7.73 5.06
N VAL A 101 -27.25 -7.33 6.30
CA VAL A 101 -26.15 -6.43 6.66
C VAL A 101 -25.27 -7.15 7.65
N VAL A 102 -23.98 -7.24 7.32
CA VAL A 102 -22.96 -7.88 8.16
C VAL A 102 -22.04 -6.80 8.70
N VAL A 103 -21.87 -6.75 10.02
CA VAL A 103 -20.95 -5.81 10.68
C VAL A 103 -19.89 -6.61 11.41
N GLU A 104 -18.63 -6.38 11.05
CA GLU A 104 -17.49 -7.10 11.60
C GLU A 104 -16.32 -6.16 11.94
N LYS A 105 -15.37 -6.68 12.70
CA LYS A 105 -14.05 -6.04 12.81
C LYS A 105 -13.38 -6.04 11.44
N SER A 106 -12.82 -4.90 11.07
CA SER A 106 -12.09 -4.69 9.82
C SER A 106 -10.98 -5.74 9.64
N ARG A 107 -11.06 -6.46 8.52
CA ARG A 107 -10.07 -7.46 8.06
C ARG A 107 -9.27 -6.91 6.90
N PRO A 108 -8.15 -7.52 6.50
CA PRO A 108 -7.30 -6.95 5.45
C PRO A 108 -8.00 -6.82 4.09
N ARG A 109 -7.51 -5.89 3.25
CA ARG A 109 -8.05 -5.63 1.91
C ARG A 109 -7.94 -6.90 1.05
N LYS A 110 -9.01 -7.27 0.34
CA LYS A 110 -9.03 -8.52 -0.45
C LYS A 110 -8.29 -8.43 -1.79
N TYR A 111 -8.14 -7.23 -2.35
CA TYR A 111 -7.58 -6.99 -3.69
C TYR A 111 -6.07 -6.72 -3.68
N VAL A 112 -5.45 -6.49 -2.52
CA VAL A 112 -3.99 -6.48 -2.36
C VAL A 112 -3.61 -7.27 -1.11
N PRO A 113 -2.69 -8.26 -1.20
CA PRO A 113 -2.24 -9.00 -0.03
C PRO A 113 -1.67 -8.08 1.04
N GLU A 114 -2.17 -8.21 2.28
CA GLU A 114 -1.75 -7.36 3.39
C GLU A 114 -0.24 -7.42 3.67
N ALA A 115 0.35 -8.60 3.49
CA ALA A 115 1.79 -8.80 3.67
C ALA A 115 2.63 -7.89 2.75
N LEU A 116 2.06 -7.44 1.61
CA LEU A 116 2.71 -6.50 0.68
C LEU A 116 2.43 -5.03 1.04
N LEU A 117 1.49 -4.75 1.94
CA LEU A 117 1.13 -3.42 2.44
C LEU A 117 1.78 -3.08 3.80
N GLY A 118 2.66 -3.97 4.29
CA GLY A 118 3.37 -3.84 5.57
C GLY A 118 4.89 -3.85 5.40
N ASP A 119 5.59 -4.24 6.47
CA ASP A 119 7.04 -4.44 6.42
C ASP A 119 7.38 -5.71 5.63
N THR A 120 7.95 -5.52 4.44
CA THR A 120 8.28 -6.61 3.51
C THR A 120 9.62 -7.28 3.80
N ARG A 121 10.38 -6.85 4.81
CA ARG A 121 11.71 -7.45 5.14
C ARG A 121 11.63 -8.94 5.40
N GLN A 122 10.67 -9.37 6.21
CA GLN A 122 10.48 -10.79 6.52
C GLN A 122 10.09 -11.62 5.30
N LEU A 123 9.47 -10.98 4.29
CA LEU A 123 9.12 -11.67 3.05
C LEU A 123 10.33 -11.94 2.16
N GLU A 124 11.47 -11.24 2.32
CA GLU A 124 12.68 -11.47 1.52
C GLU A 124 13.28 -12.87 1.74
N GLU A 125 12.97 -13.52 2.88
CA GLU A 125 13.30 -14.92 3.16
C GLU A 125 12.57 -15.90 2.22
N TYR A 126 11.35 -15.54 1.79
CA TYR A 126 10.45 -16.41 1.03
C TYR A 126 10.22 -15.94 -0.41
N TYR A 127 10.56 -14.69 -0.72
CA TYR A 127 10.34 -14.06 -2.01
C TYR A 127 11.57 -13.32 -2.51
N HIS A 128 11.67 -13.22 -3.82
CA HIS A 128 12.52 -12.28 -4.53
C HIS A 128 11.66 -11.10 -5.00
N PHE A 129 12.11 -9.87 -4.69
CA PHE A 129 11.50 -8.65 -5.20
C PHE A 129 12.32 -8.09 -6.34
N LEU A 130 11.73 -8.00 -7.53
CA LEU A 130 12.40 -7.55 -8.74
C LEU A 130 11.72 -6.31 -9.30
N VAL A 131 12.52 -5.29 -9.62
CA VAL A 131 12.05 -4.12 -10.36
C VAL A 131 12.05 -4.47 -11.83
N GLY A 132 10.87 -4.44 -12.45
CA GLY A 132 10.69 -4.66 -13.87
C GLY A 132 10.77 -3.37 -14.70
N GLY A 133 10.36 -3.50 -15.96
CA GLY A 133 10.22 -2.40 -16.90
C GLY A 133 9.16 -1.38 -16.51
N ARG A 134 8.92 -0.42 -17.41
CA ARG A 134 7.78 0.50 -17.32
C ARG A 134 6.63 -0.05 -18.15
N ASP A 135 5.42 0.28 -17.74
CA ASP A 135 4.18 -0.09 -18.43
C ASP A 135 3.21 1.10 -18.45
N ARG A 136 2.04 0.92 -19.05
CA ARG A 136 0.95 1.89 -19.01
C ARG A 136 -0.34 1.21 -18.51
N MET A 137 -0.76 1.57 -17.30
CA MET A 137 -1.96 1.03 -16.65
C MET A 137 -3.00 2.14 -16.46
N ALA A 138 -4.24 1.89 -16.87
CA ALA A 138 -5.33 2.88 -16.83
C ALA A 138 -4.94 4.26 -17.41
N GLY A 139 -4.15 4.27 -18.49
CA GLY A 139 -3.67 5.50 -19.14
C GLY A 139 -2.51 6.21 -18.42
N ARG A 140 -1.97 5.66 -17.32
CA ARG A 140 -0.90 6.26 -16.52
C ARG A 140 0.39 5.46 -16.62
N PRO A 141 1.57 6.10 -16.61
CA PRO A 141 2.84 5.39 -16.55
C PRO A 141 2.93 4.59 -15.25
N ALA A 142 3.34 3.33 -15.34
CA ALA A 142 3.48 2.42 -14.22
C ALA A 142 4.89 1.80 -14.19
N ARG A 143 5.34 1.43 -12.99
CA ARG A 143 6.54 0.63 -12.80
C ARG A 143 6.12 -0.77 -12.40
N ILE A 144 6.64 -1.77 -13.10
CA ILE A 144 6.37 -3.17 -12.77
C ILE A 144 7.24 -3.59 -11.58
N VAL A 145 6.64 -4.24 -10.58
CA VAL A 145 7.35 -4.93 -9.50
C VAL A 145 6.89 -6.39 -9.46
N ALA A 146 7.83 -7.32 -9.60
CA ALA A 146 7.55 -8.75 -9.50
C ALA A 146 7.92 -9.25 -8.09
N VAL A 147 7.00 -9.98 -7.47
CA VAL A 147 7.16 -10.69 -6.20
C VAL A 147 7.17 -12.17 -6.52
N GLN A 148 8.36 -12.77 -6.59
CA GLN A 148 8.54 -14.15 -7.02
C GLN A 148 8.82 -15.06 -5.83
N PRO A 149 8.07 -16.16 -5.64
CA PRO A 149 8.33 -17.08 -4.54
C PRO A 149 9.67 -17.79 -4.77
N ARG A 150 10.38 -18.06 -3.68
CA ARG A 150 11.64 -18.84 -3.69
C ARG A 150 11.40 -20.34 -3.74
N ASP A 151 10.15 -20.78 -3.60
CA ASP A 151 9.73 -22.17 -3.69
C ASP A 151 8.39 -22.33 -4.41
N GLN A 152 7.89 -23.57 -4.46
CA GLN A 152 6.67 -23.96 -5.18
C GLN A 152 5.40 -23.93 -4.32
N TYR A 153 5.47 -23.48 -3.07
CA TYR A 153 4.35 -23.57 -2.11
C TYR A 153 3.58 -22.25 -1.98
N ARG A 154 3.94 -21.24 -2.77
CA ARG A 154 3.42 -19.87 -2.66
C ARG A 154 3.10 -19.28 -4.02
N TYR A 155 2.16 -18.36 -4.06
CA TYR A 155 1.82 -17.61 -5.26
C TYR A 155 2.76 -16.43 -5.47
N GLY A 156 3.14 -16.18 -6.73
CA GLY A 156 3.80 -14.95 -7.12
C GLY A 156 2.83 -13.82 -7.44
N TYR A 157 3.32 -12.58 -7.40
CA TYR A 157 2.55 -11.39 -7.76
C TYR A 157 3.32 -10.54 -8.77
N ARG A 158 2.57 -9.86 -9.64
CA ARG A 158 3.08 -8.82 -10.53
C ARG A 158 2.24 -7.57 -10.32
N LEU A 159 2.88 -6.55 -9.79
CA LEU A 159 2.30 -5.25 -9.44
C LEU A 159 2.74 -4.20 -10.46
#